data_AF-A0A738XF29-F1
#
_entry.id   AF-A0A738XF29-F1
#
_cell.length_a   1.000
_cell.length_b   1.000
_cell.length_c   1.000
_cell.angle_alpha   90.00
_cell.angle_beta   90.00
_cell.angle_gamma   90.00
#
_symmetry.space_group_name_H-M   'P 1'
#
loop_
_entity.id
_entity.type
_entity.pdbx_description
1 polymer ?
#
loop_
_entity_poly.entity_id
_entity_poly.type
_entity_poly.pdbx_seq_one_letter_code
_entity_poly.pdbx_strand_id
1 'polypeptide(L)'
;MNICVNSLYRLSTPQFQNLYSEEVSDEGLALLIREVENGDQNCIDLLCNLALRNDDLGHKVEKILFDLFSGKKHGSPDIDKKINQACLMLYQTANNDIAKNNTDFKKLHIPSRLLYMAGSATPDFSKKLEIAHKILGDQIAQTEEEQVGVENLWCPARMVSSDELSRATQGMTQGLSLSVNYPIGLIHPTTGENVLSAQLHEKVAQSGLSDNEVFLINTESHWIFCLFYKIAEKIKCLIFNTHHDLNQNTKQEIRAAAKIAGASEEGDVNFIEIDLQNNVPNGCGLFCFQALQLLSATGQNDPVAVLREYSENFLRLSVEEQTLFNTETRRKIHEYSLTS
;
A
#
# COMPACT_ATOMS: atom_id res chain seq x y z
N MET A 1 16.92 -37.18 33.65
CA MET A 1 15.52 -37.13 34.09
C MET A 1 15.25 -35.73 34.64
N ASN A 2 14.74 -34.85 33.79
CA ASN A 2 13.82 -33.75 34.13
C ASN A 2 13.26 -33.27 32.78
N ILE A 3 12.27 -34.04 32.37
CA ILE A 3 11.42 -33.79 31.21
C ILE A 3 10.44 -32.71 31.69
N CYS A 4 10.61 -31.48 31.22
CA CYS A 4 9.54 -30.48 31.29
C CYS A 4 9.04 -30.26 29.87
N VAL A 5 8.13 -31.16 29.50
CA VAL A 5 7.34 -31.18 28.27
C VAL A 5 6.00 -30.51 28.58
N ASN A 6 5.72 -29.42 27.88
CA ASN A 6 4.40 -28.90 27.52
C ASN A 6 4.60 -28.42 26.07
N SER A 7 4.49 -29.25 25.03
CA SER A 7 3.35 -30.01 24.48
C SER A 7 2.49 -29.24 23.47
N LEU A 8 3.10 -28.55 22.48
CA LEU A 8 2.62 -28.71 21.10
C LEU A 8 3.60 -28.24 20.00
N TYR A 9 4.42 -27.18 20.13
CA TYR A 9 5.26 -26.76 18.98
C TYR A 9 6.59 -26.04 19.28
N ARG A 10 7.37 -26.48 20.29
CA ARG A 10 8.78 -26.05 20.37
C ARG A 10 9.59 -26.69 19.24
N LEU A 11 9.64 -26.03 18.10
CA LEU A 11 10.54 -26.39 16.99
C LEU A 11 11.96 -26.44 17.55
N SER A 12 12.60 -27.60 17.45
CA SER A 12 14.02 -27.74 17.72
C SER A 12 14.83 -26.92 16.71
N THR A 13 16.03 -26.48 17.06
CA THR A 13 16.93 -25.76 16.14
C THR A 13 17.08 -26.48 14.77
N PRO A 14 17.16 -27.83 14.70
CA PRO A 14 17.13 -28.54 13.41
C PRO A 14 15.79 -28.44 12.65
N GLN A 15 14.64 -28.42 13.34
CA GLN A 15 13.33 -28.26 12.69
C GLN A 15 13.11 -26.82 12.18
N PHE A 16 13.67 -25.84 12.88
CA PHE A 16 13.77 -24.47 12.41
C PHE A 16 14.71 -24.35 11.20
N GLN A 17 15.84 -25.06 11.21
CA GLN A 17 16.86 -25.01 10.15
C GLN A 17 16.52 -25.85 8.90
N ASN A 18 15.71 -26.90 9.01
CA ASN A 18 15.40 -27.81 7.90
C ASN A 18 14.13 -27.45 7.10
N LEU A 19 13.54 -26.26 7.30
CA LEU A 19 12.46 -25.68 6.47
C LEU A 19 11.44 -26.71 5.96
N TYR A 20 10.88 -27.60 6.81
CA TYR A 20 9.97 -28.69 6.40
C TYR A 20 10.21 -29.15 4.96
N SER A 21 11.32 -29.81 4.65
CA SER A 21 11.64 -30.24 3.27
C SER A 21 10.63 -31.21 2.66
N GLU A 22 9.62 -31.64 3.43
CA GLU A 22 8.55 -32.53 3.04
C GLU A 22 7.36 -31.76 2.43
N GLU A 23 6.58 -32.43 1.59
CA GLU A 23 5.34 -31.88 1.05
C GLU A 23 4.30 -31.71 2.17
N VAL A 24 3.69 -30.53 2.25
CA VAL A 24 2.59 -30.25 3.17
C VAL A 24 1.28 -30.49 2.43
N SER A 25 0.46 -31.43 2.91
CA SER A 25 -0.89 -31.66 2.37
C SER A 25 -1.74 -30.40 2.41
N ASP A 26 -2.63 -30.21 1.42
CA ASP A 26 -3.54 -29.07 1.37
C ASP A 26 -4.46 -29.01 2.59
N GLU A 27 -4.92 -30.16 3.10
CA GLU A 27 -5.73 -30.24 4.32
C GLU A 27 -4.95 -29.81 5.56
N GLY A 28 -3.68 -30.23 5.67
CA GLY A 28 -2.80 -29.83 6.76
C GLY A 28 -2.51 -28.32 6.75
N LEU A 29 -2.28 -27.76 5.56
CA LEU A 29 -2.08 -26.32 5.37
C LEU A 29 -3.35 -25.54 5.73
N ALA A 30 -4.53 -26.00 5.29
CA ALA A 30 -5.80 -25.35 5.61
C ALA A 30 -6.09 -25.33 7.11
N LEU A 31 -5.79 -26.43 7.82
CA LEU A 31 -5.91 -26.49 9.29
C LEU A 31 -4.96 -25.49 9.95
N LEU A 32 -3.69 -25.43 9.52
CA LEU A 32 -2.71 -24.50 10.06
C LEU A 32 -3.14 -23.04 9.86
N ILE A 33 -3.62 -22.69 8.66
CA ILE A 33 -4.12 -21.34 8.36
C ILE A 33 -5.28 -20.97 9.28
N ARG A 34 -6.22 -21.90 9.52
CA ARG A 34 -7.35 -21.67 10.41
C ARG A 34 -6.91 -21.40 11.85
N GLU A 35 -5.95 -22.14 12.37
CA GLU A 35 -5.42 -21.90 13.72
C GLU A 35 -4.64 -20.57 13.81
N VAL A 36 -3.96 -20.19 12.73
CA VAL A 36 -3.36 -18.85 12.61
C VAL A 36 -4.41 -17.75 12.64
N GLU A 37 -5.51 -17.89 11.90
CA GLU A 37 -6.64 -16.93 11.93
C GLU A 37 -7.23 -16.79 13.33
N ASN A 38 -7.27 -17.87 14.11
CA ASN A 38 -7.69 -17.87 15.51
C ASN A 38 -6.64 -17.27 16.47
N GLY A 39 -5.45 -16.93 15.98
CA GLY A 39 -4.40 -16.28 16.74
C GLY A 39 -3.52 -17.23 17.56
N ASP A 40 -3.45 -18.51 17.20
CA ASP A 40 -2.54 -19.46 17.84
C ASP A 40 -1.07 -19.12 17.50
N GLN A 41 -0.31 -18.73 18.52
CA GLN A 41 1.06 -18.25 18.34
C GLN A 41 2.00 -19.32 17.78
N ASN A 42 1.82 -20.57 18.19
CA ASN A 42 2.66 -21.66 17.72
C ASN A 42 2.46 -21.92 16.23
N CYS A 43 1.20 -21.86 15.78
CA CYS A 43 0.83 -21.99 14.39
C CYS A 43 1.34 -20.80 13.57
N ILE A 44 1.34 -19.58 14.13
CA ILE A 44 1.94 -18.40 13.51
C ILE A 44 3.43 -18.62 13.29
N ASP A 45 4.17 -19.04 14.32
CA ASP A 45 5.61 -19.28 14.23
C ASP A 45 5.93 -20.38 13.20
N LEU A 46 5.13 -21.45 13.18
CA LEU A 46 5.24 -22.53 12.19
C LEU A 46 4.98 -22.02 10.76
N LEU A 47 3.93 -21.23 10.56
CA LEU A 47 3.57 -20.67 9.27
C LEU A 47 4.63 -19.67 8.77
N CYS A 48 5.21 -18.87 9.67
CA CYS A 48 6.34 -17.97 9.35
C CYS A 48 7.58 -18.76 8.91
N ASN A 49 7.84 -19.94 9.47
CA ASN A 49 8.92 -20.81 8.99
C ASN A 49 8.65 -21.40 7.60
N LEU A 50 7.40 -21.81 7.32
CA LEU A 50 7.02 -22.27 5.99
C LEU A 50 7.16 -21.16 4.94
N ALA A 51 6.85 -19.91 5.31
CA ALA A 51 6.98 -18.76 4.43
C ALA A 51 8.43 -18.51 3.94
N LEU A 52 9.45 -18.98 4.67
CA LEU A 52 10.85 -18.84 4.28
C LEU A 52 11.24 -19.71 3.07
N ARG A 53 10.41 -20.70 2.69
CA ARG A 53 10.64 -21.49 1.47
C ARG A 53 10.59 -20.58 0.24
N ASN A 54 11.42 -20.90 -0.77
CA ASN A 54 11.50 -20.18 -2.03
C ASN A 54 10.69 -20.87 -3.16
N ASP A 55 9.73 -21.71 -2.80
CA ASP A 55 8.82 -22.40 -3.70
C ASP A 55 7.40 -21.83 -3.61
N ASP A 56 6.51 -22.31 -4.47
CA ASP A 56 5.12 -21.83 -4.55
C ASP A 56 4.38 -21.91 -3.20
N LEU A 57 4.67 -22.94 -2.39
CA LEU A 57 4.12 -23.06 -1.05
C LEU A 57 4.60 -21.91 -0.16
N GLY A 58 5.91 -21.62 -0.13
CA GLY A 58 6.47 -20.52 0.63
C GLY A 58 5.88 -19.17 0.22
N HIS A 59 5.72 -18.91 -1.08
CA HIS A 59 5.10 -17.69 -1.61
C HIS A 59 3.62 -17.57 -1.22
N LYS A 60 2.84 -18.65 -1.35
CA LYS A 60 1.43 -18.72 -0.94
C LYS A 60 1.26 -18.43 0.55
N VAL A 61 2.09 -19.06 1.38
CA VAL A 61 2.05 -18.90 2.84
C VAL A 61 2.46 -17.49 3.27
N GLU A 62 3.53 -16.97 2.69
CA GLU A 62 3.99 -15.60 2.94
C GLU A 62 2.90 -14.58 2.60
N LYS A 63 2.19 -14.78 1.47
CA LYS A 63 1.05 -13.94 1.11
C LYS A 63 -0.08 -14.00 2.14
N ILE A 64 -0.44 -15.19 2.62
CA ILE A 64 -1.51 -15.35 3.62
C ILE A 64 -1.17 -14.63 4.92
N LEU A 65 0.08 -14.76 5.40
CA LEU A 65 0.57 -14.03 6.58
C LEU A 65 0.45 -12.52 6.38
N PHE A 66 0.86 -12.04 5.20
CA PHE A 66 0.78 -10.61 4.90
C PHE A 66 -0.66 -10.12 4.75
N ASP A 67 -1.57 -10.92 4.17
CA ASP A 67 -2.98 -10.57 4.04
C ASP A 67 -3.63 -10.41 5.43
N LEU A 68 -3.27 -11.25 6.41
CA LEU A 68 -3.69 -11.10 7.81
C LEU A 68 -3.03 -9.89 8.49
N PHE A 69 -1.73 -9.69 8.30
CA PHE A 69 -0.99 -8.56 8.87
C PHE A 69 -1.46 -7.20 8.32
N SER A 70 -1.81 -7.13 7.05
CA SER A 70 -2.25 -5.91 6.38
C SER A 70 -3.74 -5.61 6.58
N GLY A 71 -4.52 -6.55 7.13
CA GLY A 71 -5.97 -6.43 7.27
C GLY A 71 -6.74 -6.64 5.95
N LYS A 72 -6.11 -7.24 4.92
CA LYS A 72 -6.86 -7.74 3.74
C LYS A 72 -7.71 -8.96 4.09
N LYS A 73 -7.25 -9.75 5.05
CA LYS A 73 -7.96 -10.89 5.62
C LYS A 73 -8.17 -10.67 7.11
N HIS A 74 -9.39 -10.95 7.58
CA HIS A 74 -9.70 -10.83 9.00
C HIS A 74 -9.08 -11.98 9.80
N GLY A 75 -8.63 -11.69 11.01
CA GLY A 75 -8.13 -12.66 11.98
C GLY A 75 -8.43 -12.21 13.41
N SER A 76 -7.91 -12.93 14.39
CA SER A 76 -8.06 -12.59 15.82
C SER A 76 -7.54 -11.18 16.13
N PRO A 77 -8.04 -10.51 17.18
CA PRO A 77 -7.46 -9.24 17.65
C PRO A 77 -5.94 -9.32 17.83
N ASP A 78 -5.23 -8.26 17.45
CA ASP A 78 -3.76 -8.14 17.52
C ASP A 78 -2.97 -9.22 16.76
N ILE A 79 -3.60 -9.94 15.81
CA ILE A 79 -2.91 -10.94 14.99
C ILE A 79 -1.74 -10.33 14.20
N ASP A 80 -1.86 -9.07 13.77
CA ASP A 80 -0.81 -8.34 13.06
C ASP A 80 0.46 -8.19 13.91
N LYS A 81 0.29 -7.89 15.21
CA LYS A 81 1.38 -7.80 16.20
C LYS A 81 2.01 -9.17 16.50
N LYS A 82 1.23 -10.24 16.48
CA LYS A 82 1.77 -11.60 16.66
C LYS A 82 2.60 -12.02 15.45
N ILE A 83 2.09 -11.79 14.24
CA ILE A 83 2.77 -12.13 12.98
C ILE A 83 4.07 -11.34 12.83
N ASN A 84 4.04 -10.02 13.01
CA ASN A 84 5.24 -9.22 12.80
C ASN A 84 6.33 -9.47 13.85
N GLN A 85 5.94 -9.78 15.09
CA GLN A 85 6.87 -10.18 16.15
C GLN A 85 7.53 -11.53 15.83
N ALA A 86 6.76 -12.50 15.33
CA ALA A 86 7.32 -13.78 14.87
C ALA A 86 8.33 -13.55 13.73
N CYS A 87 8.00 -12.70 12.75
CA CYS A 87 8.91 -12.34 11.66
C CYS A 87 10.19 -11.65 12.15
N LEU A 88 10.09 -10.78 13.17
CA LEU A 88 11.25 -10.15 13.79
C LEU A 88 12.16 -11.16 14.48
N MET A 89 11.59 -12.14 15.18
CA MET A 89 12.36 -13.23 15.80
C MET A 89 13.11 -14.04 14.73
N LEU A 90 12.44 -14.38 13.61
CA LEU A 90 13.10 -15.04 12.47
C LEU A 90 14.28 -14.22 11.93
N TYR A 91 14.06 -12.92 11.69
CA TYR A 91 15.10 -12.00 11.23
C TYR A 91 16.29 -11.94 12.20
N GLN A 92 16.03 -11.88 13.50
CA GLN A 92 17.09 -11.85 14.51
C GLN A 92 17.85 -13.17 14.57
N THR A 93 17.18 -14.32 14.48
CA THR A 93 17.85 -15.63 14.44
C THR A 93 18.74 -15.77 13.21
N ALA A 94 18.25 -15.34 12.04
CA ALA A 94 19.01 -15.38 10.80
C ALA A 94 20.28 -14.51 10.84
N ASN A 95 20.23 -13.34 11.48
CA ASN A 95 21.37 -12.40 11.53
C ASN A 95 22.28 -12.58 12.77
N ASN A 96 21.79 -13.16 13.87
CA ASN A 96 22.62 -13.45 15.07
C ASN A 96 23.46 -14.72 14.93
N ASP A 97 23.19 -15.57 13.93
CA ASP A 97 24.06 -16.69 13.55
C ASP A 97 25.34 -16.17 12.88
N ILE A 98 26.17 -15.45 13.66
CA ILE A 98 27.45 -14.82 13.28
C ILE A 98 28.45 -15.83 12.68
N ALA A 99 28.18 -17.14 12.75
CA ALA A 99 29.00 -18.19 12.15
C ALA A 99 28.67 -18.50 10.68
N LYS A 100 27.54 -18.05 10.14
CA LYS A 100 27.18 -18.20 8.73
C LYS A 100 26.40 -16.97 8.29
N ASN A 101 26.93 -16.19 7.34
CA ASN A 101 26.10 -15.35 6.47
C ASN A 101 25.08 -16.28 5.83
N ASN A 102 23.93 -16.50 6.48
CA ASN A 102 22.99 -17.54 6.10
C ASN A 102 22.15 -17.02 4.93
N THR A 103 22.82 -16.90 3.78
CA THR A 103 22.22 -16.49 2.50
C THR A 103 21.12 -17.44 2.03
N ASP A 104 20.95 -18.58 2.71
CA ASP A 104 19.91 -19.55 2.42
C ASP A 104 18.51 -18.97 2.71
N PHE A 105 18.39 -18.02 3.67
CA PHE A 105 17.15 -17.29 3.95
C PHE A 105 17.01 -16.03 3.09
N LYS A 106 17.01 -16.21 1.76
CA LYS A 106 16.95 -15.13 0.76
C LYS A 106 15.87 -14.08 1.07
N LYS A 107 14.68 -14.51 1.48
CA LYS A 107 13.55 -13.61 1.81
C LYS A 107 13.87 -12.60 2.92
N LEU A 108 14.84 -12.85 3.79
CA LEU A 108 15.24 -11.90 4.84
C LEU A 108 16.31 -10.88 4.38
N HIS A 109 16.71 -10.95 3.11
CA HIS A 109 17.73 -10.09 2.50
C HIS A 109 17.28 -9.42 1.19
N ILE A 110 16.03 -9.65 0.77
CA ILE A 110 15.41 -9.05 -0.41
C ILE A 110 14.12 -8.32 -0.01
N PRO A 111 13.50 -7.52 -0.89
CA PRO A 111 12.23 -6.81 -0.63
C PRO A 111 11.01 -7.74 -0.46
N SER A 112 11.01 -8.64 0.51
CA SER A 112 9.92 -9.61 0.77
C SER A 112 8.88 -9.09 1.76
N ARG A 113 7.72 -9.76 1.79
CA ARG A 113 6.67 -9.52 2.79
C ARG A 113 7.15 -9.86 4.20
N LEU A 114 7.91 -10.95 4.35
CA LEU A 114 8.51 -11.33 5.64
C LEU A 114 9.44 -10.26 6.19
N LEU A 115 10.32 -9.70 5.35
CA LEU A 115 11.26 -8.67 5.76
C LEU A 115 10.54 -7.37 6.13
N TYR A 116 9.52 -6.99 5.35
CA TYR A 116 8.67 -5.85 5.68
C TYR A 116 7.96 -6.02 7.03
N MET A 117 7.38 -7.20 7.29
CA MET A 117 6.73 -7.51 8.56
C MET A 117 7.73 -7.44 9.73
N ALA A 118 8.92 -8.03 9.60
CA ALA A 118 9.97 -7.96 10.60
C ALA A 118 10.38 -6.52 10.95
N GLY A 119 10.60 -5.67 9.94
CA GLY A 119 10.96 -4.27 10.15
C GLY A 119 9.85 -3.42 10.77
N SER A 120 8.58 -3.83 10.62
CA SER A 120 7.47 -3.15 11.28
C SER A 120 7.50 -3.33 12.81
N ALA A 121 7.95 -4.50 13.29
CA ALA A 121 7.97 -4.86 14.72
C ALA A 121 9.21 -4.37 15.48
N THR A 122 10.35 -4.14 14.80
CA THR A 122 11.57 -3.74 15.52
C THR A 122 11.38 -2.38 16.20
N PRO A 123 11.70 -2.23 17.50
CA PRO A 123 11.67 -0.93 18.17
C PRO A 123 12.92 -0.09 17.90
N ASP A 124 14.00 -0.71 17.42
CA ASP A 124 15.27 -0.06 17.13
C ASP A 124 15.22 0.65 15.77
N PHE A 125 15.32 1.98 15.81
CA PHE A 125 15.28 2.83 14.62
C PHE A 125 16.43 2.56 13.66
N SER A 126 17.65 2.29 14.16
CA SER A 126 18.80 2.00 13.30
C SER A 126 18.57 0.72 12.51
N LYS A 127 18.00 -0.31 13.15
CA LYS A 127 17.61 -1.56 12.47
C LYS A 127 16.45 -1.37 11.51
N LYS A 128 15.48 -0.49 11.82
CA LYS A 128 14.43 -0.14 10.84
C LYS A 128 15.06 0.41 9.57
N LEU A 129 15.99 1.36 9.68
CA LEU A 129 16.67 1.93 8.51
C LEU A 129 17.46 0.87 7.74
N GLU A 130 18.20 0.00 8.42
CA GLU A 130 18.93 -1.09 7.76
C GLU A 130 17.98 -2.00 6.94
N ILE A 131 16.83 -2.38 7.52
CA ILE A 131 15.82 -3.20 6.83
C ILE A 131 15.17 -2.41 5.69
N ALA A 132 14.86 -1.14 5.89
CA ALA A 132 14.28 -0.28 4.86
C ALA A 132 15.22 -0.14 3.66
N HIS A 133 16.53 -0.05 3.88
CA HIS A 133 17.53 -0.03 2.81
C HIS A 133 17.52 -1.32 1.98
N LYS A 134 17.38 -2.49 2.63
CA LYS A 134 17.24 -3.78 1.93
C LYS A 134 15.96 -3.88 1.09
N ILE A 135 14.89 -3.19 1.49
CA ILE A 135 13.59 -3.20 0.79
C ILE A 135 13.57 -2.18 -0.35
N LEU A 136 14.02 -0.95 -0.11
CA LEU A 136 13.93 0.15 -1.05
C LEU A 136 15.09 0.19 -2.05
N GLY A 137 16.23 -0.42 -1.70
CA GLY A 137 17.47 -0.31 -2.46
C GLY A 137 18.05 1.11 -2.45
N ASP A 138 18.89 1.40 -3.44
CA ASP A 138 19.38 2.75 -3.69
C ASP A 138 18.28 3.54 -4.41
N GLN A 139 17.66 4.49 -3.71
CA GLN A 139 16.65 5.37 -4.31
C GLN A 139 17.31 6.57 -5.02
N ILE A 140 16.76 6.94 -6.17
CA ILE A 140 17.16 8.12 -6.95
C ILE A 140 15.99 9.11 -6.93
N ALA A 141 16.24 10.37 -6.58
CA ALA A 141 15.21 11.42 -6.56
C ALA A 141 14.81 11.80 -7.98
N GLN A 142 13.52 12.03 -8.19
CA GLN A 142 12.99 12.63 -9.42
C GLN A 142 12.95 14.17 -9.36
N THR A 143 12.98 14.78 -8.16
CA THR A 143 13.09 16.24 -7.98
C THR A 143 14.03 16.62 -6.82
N GLU A 144 14.47 17.89 -6.76
CA GLU A 144 15.35 18.38 -5.68
C GLU A 144 14.64 18.44 -4.30
N GLU A 145 13.31 18.41 -4.31
CA GLU A 145 12.43 18.44 -3.14
C GLU A 145 11.98 17.04 -2.68
N GLU A 146 12.17 16.01 -3.50
CA GLU A 146 11.93 14.63 -3.08
C GLU A 146 12.99 14.24 -2.04
N GLN A 147 12.55 13.93 -0.82
CA GLN A 147 13.41 13.33 0.19
C GLN A 147 13.80 11.93 -0.28
N VAL A 148 14.93 11.84 -0.97
CA VAL A 148 15.58 10.55 -1.21
C VAL A 148 16.60 10.27 -0.14
N GLY A 149 16.40 9.12 0.48
CA GLY A 149 17.14 8.63 1.60
C GLY A 149 16.41 7.39 2.12
N VAL A 150 17.11 6.59 2.91
CA VAL A 150 16.46 5.48 3.61
C VAL A 150 15.48 6.09 4.61
N GLU A 151 14.22 6.21 4.19
CA GLU A 151 13.15 6.72 5.04
C GLU A 151 12.64 5.61 5.97
N ASN A 152 12.09 6.00 7.12
CA ASN A 152 11.35 5.06 7.96
C ASN A 152 10.06 4.64 7.23
N LEU A 153 10.17 3.52 6.51
CA LEU A 153 9.11 2.96 5.70
C LEU A 153 7.79 2.73 6.47
N TRP A 154 7.89 2.42 7.76
CA TRP A 154 6.75 2.16 8.66
C TRP A 154 6.30 3.41 9.44
N CYS A 155 6.77 4.61 9.06
CA CYS A 155 6.30 5.85 9.66
C CYS A 155 4.82 6.09 9.30
N PRO A 156 3.92 6.26 10.29
CA PRO A 156 2.49 6.45 10.04
C PRO A 156 2.15 7.81 9.42
N ALA A 157 3.14 8.72 9.34
CA ALA A 157 3.03 10.05 8.77
C ALA A 157 3.92 10.25 7.52
N ARG A 158 4.46 9.17 6.93
CA ARG A 158 5.22 9.29 5.67
C ARG A 158 4.28 9.59 4.51
N MET A 159 4.70 10.49 3.62
CA MET A 159 4.02 10.72 2.35
C MET A 159 4.37 9.61 1.35
N VAL A 160 3.37 9.03 0.70
CA VAL A 160 3.57 7.97 -0.30
C VAL A 160 4.28 8.56 -1.53
N SER A 161 5.31 7.89 -2.05
CA SER A 161 6.02 8.35 -3.24
C SER A 161 5.26 8.05 -4.53
N SER A 162 5.63 8.74 -5.62
CA SER A 162 5.04 8.53 -6.94
C SER A 162 5.15 7.07 -7.41
N ASP A 163 6.35 6.47 -7.27
CA ASP A 163 6.60 5.08 -7.63
C ASP A 163 5.76 4.08 -6.83
N GLU A 164 5.70 4.27 -5.51
CA GLU A 164 4.94 3.39 -4.63
C GLU A 164 3.43 3.47 -4.93
N LEU A 165 2.92 4.68 -5.12
CA LEU A 165 1.52 4.90 -5.48
C LEU A 165 1.19 4.36 -6.88
N SER A 166 2.10 4.54 -7.85
CA SER A 166 1.94 4.01 -9.21
C SER A 166 1.83 2.49 -9.20
N ARG A 167 2.79 1.78 -8.57
CA ARG A 167 2.77 0.30 -8.50
C ARG A 167 1.49 -0.20 -7.85
N ALA A 168 1.07 0.43 -6.75
CA ALA A 168 -0.13 0.03 -6.02
C ALA A 168 -1.41 0.23 -6.85
N THR A 169 -1.56 1.39 -7.49
CA THR A 169 -2.76 1.70 -8.25
C THR A 169 -2.84 0.94 -9.58
N GLN A 170 -1.72 0.73 -10.27
CA GLN A 170 -1.66 -0.11 -11.47
C GLN A 170 -1.92 -1.59 -11.15
N GLY A 171 -1.26 -2.12 -10.11
CA GLY A 171 -1.45 -3.52 -9.71
C GLY A 171 -2.88 -3.82 -9.26
N MET A 172 -3.57 -2.84 -8.68
CA MET A 172 -4.96 -2.97 -8.26
C MET A 172 -5.96 -2.85 -9.42
N THR A 173 -5.62 -2.08 -10.47
CA THR A 173 -6.52 -1.82 -11.60
C THR A 173 -6.31 -2.75 -12.78
N GLN A 174 -5.38 -3.69 -12.67
CA GLN A 174 -5.14 -4.70 -13.69
C GLN A 174 -6.41 -5.51 -13.97
N GLY A 175 -6.93 -5.39 -15.19
CA GLY A 175 -8.16 -6.09 -15.63
C GLY A 175 -9.47 -5.36 -15.29
N LEU A 176 -9.41 -4.14 -14.77
CA LEU A 176 -10.59 -3.31 -14.49
C LEU A 176 -10.85 -2.31 -15.63
N SER A 177 -12.10 -1.84 -15.74
CA SER A 177 -12.54 -0.82 -16.71
C SER A 177 -12.18 0.60 -16.27
N LEU A 178 -10.98 0.79 -15.73
CA LEU A 178 -10.53 2.06 -15.17
C LEU A 178 -9.03 2.23 -15.45
N SER A 179 -8.68 3.33 -16.10
CA SER A 179 -7.31 3.65 -16.49
C SER A 179 -6.69 4.60 -15.48
N VAL A 180 -5.50 4.27 -15.00
CA VAL A 180 -4.74 5.10 -14.04
C VAL A 180 -3.40 5.48 -14.65
N ASN A 181 -3.14 6.79 -14.69
CA ASN A 181 -1.89 7.35 -15.19
C ASN A 181 -0.82 7.40 -14.08
N TYR A 182 0.45 7.46 -14.48
CA TYR A 182 1.55 7.62 -13.53
C TYR A 182 1.39 8.94 -12.75
N PRO A 183 1.64 8.97 -11.43
CA PRO A 183 1.48 10.18 -10.63
C PRO A 183 2.39 11.31 -11.07
N ILE A 184 1.88 12.54 -11.09
CA ILE A 184 2.62 13.73 -11.57
C ILE A 184 2.48 14.91 -10.62
N GLY A 185 3.43 15.85 -10.66
CA GLY A 185 3.20 17.20 -10.13
C GLY A 185 2.24 17.99 -11.03
N LEU A 186 1.46 18.92 -10.46
CA LEU A 186 0.57 19.78 -11.26
C LEU A 186 1.36 20.77 -12.12
N ILE A 187 2.33 21.45 -11.52
CA ILE A 187 3.16 22.47 -12.15
C ILE A 187 4.61 22.01 -12.13
N HIS A 188 5.27 22.07 -13.29
CA HIS A 188 6.68 21.74 -13.38
C HIS A 188 7.52 22.84 -12.68
N PRO A 189 8.42 22.49 -11.75
CA PRO A 189 9.09 23.48 -10.89
C PRO A 189 9.95 24.49 -11.67
N THR A 190 10.65 24.04 -12.72
CA THR A 190 11.53 24.90 -13.52
C THR A 190 10.81 25.69 -14.62
N THR A 191 9.90 25.06 -15.37
CA THR A 191 9.27 25.69 -16.55
C THR A 191 7.98 26.43 -16.22
N GLY A 192 7.37 26.15 -15.06
CA GLY A 192 6.05 26.66 -14.69
C GLY A 192 4.92 26.07 -15.53
N GLU A 193 5.18 25.03 -16.32
CA GLU A 193 4.20 24.39 -17.18
C GLU A 193 3.20 23.56 -16.38
N ASN A 194 1.94 23.58 -16.79
CA ASN A 194 0.89 22.71 -16.27
C ASN A 194 1.04 21.31 -16.87
N VAL A 195 1.64 20.39 -16.11
CA VAL A 195 1.99 19.03 -16.53
C VAL A 195 0.73 18.21 -16.83
N LEU A 196 -0.34 18.41 -16.06
CA LEU A 196 -1.63 17.74 -16.32
C LEU A 196 -2.19 18.14 -17.69
N SER A 197 -2.09 19.42 -18.05
CA SER A 197 -2.55 19.92 -19.36
C SER A 197 -1.74 19.30 -20.50
N ALA A 198 -0.41 19.23 -20.35
CA ALA A 198 0.46 18.59 -21.34
C ALA A 198 0.13 17.11 -21.54
N GLN A 199 -0.05 16.35 -20.45
CA GLN A 199 -0.43 14.94 -20.52
C GLN A 199 -1.81 14.72 -21.12
N LEU A 200 -2.80 15.54 -20.77
CA LEU A 200 -4.14 15.45 -21.35
C LEU A 200 -4.12 15.74 -22.86
N HIS A 201 -3.36 16.74 -23.30
CA HIS A 201 -3.19 17.02 -24.73
C HIS A 201 -2.63 15.82 -25.49
N GLU A 202 -1.54 15.23 -24.98
CA GLU A 202 -0.93 14.05 -25.57
C GLU A 202 -1.91 12.88 -25.61
N LYS A 203 -2.57 12.62 -24.48
CA LYS A 203 -3.45 11.47 -24.33
C LYS A 203 -4.68 11.55 -25.23
N VAL A 204 -5.33 12.71 -25.28
CA VAL A 204 -6.47 12.99 -26.17
C VAL A 204 -6.07 12.84 -27.64
N ALA A 205 -4.87 13.29 -28.03
CA ALA A 205 -4.39 13.20 -29.40
C ALA A 205 -4.02 11.78 -29.83
N GLN A 206 -3.47 10.96 -28.93
CA GLN A 206 -2.95 9.63 -29.28
C GLN A 206 -3.95 8.49 -29.07
N SER A 207 -4.62 8.47 -27.91
CA SER A 207 -5.39 7.30 -27.44
C SER A 207 -6.84 7.62 -27.07
N GLY A 208 -7.15 8.89 -26.83
CA GLY A 208 -8.42 9.29 -26.22
C GLY A 208 -8.46 8.98 -24.72
N LEU A 209 -9.55 9.40 -24.08
CA LEU A 209 -9.78 9.13 -22.65
C LEU A 209 -10.66 7.89 -22.49
N SER A 210 -10.25 7.03 -21.56
CA SER A 210 -11.07 5.91 -21.08
C SER A 210 -12.37 6.42 -20.45
N ASP A 211 -13.34 5.54 -20.23
CA ASP A 211 -14.61 5.94 -19.61
C ASP A 211 -14.44 6.44 -18.17
N ASN A 212 -13.45 5.89 -17.47
CA ASN A 212 -12.94 6.40 -16.20
C ASN A 212 -11.42 6.52 -16.31
N GLU A 213 -10.94 7.76 -16.34
CA GLU A 213 -9.54 8.10 -16.56
C GLU A 213 -9.00 8.89 -15.36
N VAL A 214 -8.07 8.27 -14.62
CA VAL A 214 -7.57 8.79 -13.35
C VAL A 214 -6.18 9.36 -13.48
N PHE A 215 -6.00 10.58 -12.96
CA PHE A 215 -4.72 11.23 -12.74
C PHE A 215 -4.52 11.45 -11.24
N LEU A 216 -3.34 11.08 -10.75
CA LEU A 216 -2.91 11.36 -9.38
C LEU A 216 -1.96 12.54 -9.42
N ILE A 217 -2.38 13.66 -8.84
CA ILE A 217 -1.71 14.95 -9.01
C ILE A 217 -1.14 15.40 -7.68
N ASN A 218 0.14 15.74 -7.66
CA ASN A 218 0.81 16.33 -6.53
C ASN A 218 0.79 17.86 -6.62
N THR A 219 0.35 18.52 -5.56
CA THR A 219 0.50 19.98 -5.39
C THR A 219 1.54 20.27 -4.32
N GLU A 220 2.79 19.90 -4.62
CA GLU A 220 4.00 20.00 -3.78
C GLU A 220 4.05 19.06 -2.57
N SER A 221 3.01 19.06 -1.73
CA SER A 221 2.97 18.29 -0.47
C SER A 221 1.69 17.48 -0.29
N HIS A 222 0.87 17.40 -1.34
CA HIS A 222 -0.44 16.76 -1.25
C HIS A 222 -0.82 16.05 -2.55
N TRP A 223 -1.27 14.80 -2.42
CA TRP A 223 -1.83 14.01 -3.52
C TRP A 223 -3.33 14.28 -3.67
N ILE A 224 -3.74 14.61 -4.88
CA ILE A 224 -5.12 14.84 -5.31
C ILE A 224 -5.52 13.75 -6.29
N PHE A 225 -6.71 13.21 -6.11
CA PHE A 225 -7.31 12.27 -7.04
C PHE A 225 -8.17 13.04 -8.06
N CYS A 226 -7.77 12.99 -9.33
CA CYS A 226 -8.48 13.63 -10.43
C CYS A 226 -9.06 12.56 -11.36
N LEU A 227 -10.37 12.53 -11.52
CA LEU A 227 -11.09 11.59 -12.37
C LEU A 227 -11.78 12.33 -13.50
N PHE A 228 -11.48 11.94 -14.73
CA PHE A 228 -12.30 12.24 -15.89
C PHE A 228 -13.22 11.07 -16.17
N TYR A 229 -14.52 11.32 -16.25
CA TYR A 229 -15.52 10.29 -16.45
C TYR A 229 -16.63 10.75 -17.39
N LYS A 230 -17.27 9.82 -18.10
CA LYS A 230 -18.34 10.14 -19.06
C LYS A 230 -19.71 9.86 -18.48
N ILE A 231 -20.62 10.82 -18.58
CA ILE A 231 -22.06 10.64 -18.35
C ILE A 231 -22.80 11.12 -19.59
N ALA A 232 -23.55 10.20 -20.24
CA ALA A 232 -24.35 10.50 -21.44
C ALA A 232 -23.55 11.28 -22.52
N GLU A 233 -22.35 10.78 -22.85
CA GLU A 233 -21.37 11.36 -23.79
C GLU A 233 -20.77 12.72 -23.39
N LYS A 234 -21.13 13.27 -22.22
CA LYS A 234 -20.47 14.46 -21.65
C LYS A 234 -19.35 14.05 -20.71
N ILE A 235 -18.18 14.65 -20.89
CA ILE A 235 -17.04 14.45 -20.00
C ILE A 235 -17.19 15.37 -18.78
N LYS A 236 -17.11 14.77 -17.61
CA LYS A 236 -17.08 15.44 -16.31
C LYS A 236 -15.72 15.22 -15.66
N CYS A 237 -15.35 16.14 -14.79
CA CYS A 237 -14.12 16.09 -14.02
C CYS A 237 -14.46 16.13 -12.53
N LEU A 238 -13.91 15.20 -11.76
CA LEU A 238 -14.03 15.13 -10.32
C LEU A 238 -12.64 15.29 -9.70
N ILE A 239 -12.52 16.25 -8.78
CA ILE A 239 -11.35 16.49 -7.96
C ILE A 239 -11.67 16.08 -6.53
N PHE A 240 -10.96 15.09 -6.03
CA PHE A 240 -11.07 14.60 -4.67
C PHE A 240 -9.82 14.98 -3.88
N ASN A 241 -10.00 15.95 -2.98
CA ASN A 241 -8.99 16.51 -2.10
C ASN A 241 -9.34 16.14 -0.66
N THR A 242 -8.38 15.53 0.04
CA THR A 242 -8.55 15.05 1.42
C THR A 242 -7.85 15.92 2.45
N HIS A 243 -7.51 17.15 2.06
CA HIS A 243 -6.87 18.14 2.91
C HIS A 243 -7.58 19.49 2.81
N HIS A 244 -6.93 20.54 3.33
CA HIS A 244 -7.39 21.91 3.22
C HIS A 244 -7.73 22.31 1.78
N ASP A 245 -8.67 23.24 1.66
CA ASP A 245 -9.14 23.74 0.37
C ASP A 245 -7.98 24.21 -0.52
N LEU A 246 -8.03 23.80 -1.80
CA LEU A 246 -7.08 24.24 -2.80
C LEU A 246 -7.24 25.74 -3.03
N ASN A 247 -6.11 26.42 -3.19
CA ASN A 247 -6.11 27.83 -3.56
C ASN A 247 -6.72 28.04 -4.96
N GLN A 248 -7.16 29.28 -5.24
CA GLN A 248 -7.85 29.58 -6.49
C GLN A 248 -6.97 29.37 -7.74
N ASN A 249 -5.66 29.58 -7.64
CA ASN A 249 -4.75 29.38 -8.77
C ASN A 249 -4.69 27.89 -9.15
N THR A 250 -4.48 27.01 -8.17
CA THR A 250 -4.52 25.55 -8.37
C THR A 250 -5.85 25.10 -8.98
N LYS A 251 -6.98 25.62 -8.48
CA LYS A 251 -8.32 25.32 -9.05
C LYS A 251 -8.46 25.81 -10.50
N GLN A 252 -7.89 26.96 -10.83
CA GLN A 252 -7.89 27.48 -12.20
C GLN A 252 -7.03 26.63 -13.14
N GLU A 253 -5.85 26.21 -12.71
CA GLU A 253 -4.96 25.33 -13.48
C GLU A 253 -5.60 23.96 -13.77
N ILE A 254 -6.28 23.38 -12.78
CA ILE A 254 -7.04 22.14 -12.98
C ILE A 254 -8.22 22.36 -13.95
N ARG A 255 -8.96 23.46 -13.82
CA ARG A 255 -10.06 23.78 -14.76
C ARG A 255 -9.55 24.03 -16.17
N ALA A 256 -8.39 24.64 -16.33
CA ALA A 256 -7.75 24.84 -17.63
C ALA A 256 -7.40 23.50 -18.28
N ALA A 257 -6.81 22.58 -17.50
CA ALA A 257 -6.54 21.22 -17.92
C ALA A 257 -7.82 20.45 -18.29
N ALA A 258 -8.88 20.58 -17.47
CA ALA A 258 -10.15 19.88 -17.70
C ALA A 258 -10.85 20.28 -19.02
N LYS A 259 -10.66 21.52 -19.49
CA LYS A 259 -11.17 21.97 -20.79
C LYS A 259 -10.53 21.21 -21.95
N ILE A 260 -9.25 20.81 -21.84
CA ILE A 260 -8.56 20.01 -22.85
C ILE A 260 -9.21 18.63 -22.99
N ALA A 261 -9.65 18.07 -21.86
CA ALA A 261 -10.40 16.82 -21.82
C ALA A 261 -11.87 16.95 -22.30
N GLY A 262 -12.36 18.17 -22.57
CA GLY A 262 -13.74 18.42 -23.01
C GLY A 262 -14.72 18.83 -21.91
N ALA A 263 -14.28 18.92 -20.64
CA ALA A 263 -15.09 19.38 -19.51
C ALA A 263 -15.09 20.93 -19.48
N SER A 264 -15.98 21.54 -20.27
CA SER A 264 -15.91 22.97 -20.62
C SER A 264 -17.01 23.84 -20.00
N GLU A 265 -18.12 23.25 -19.57
CA GLU A 265 -19.25 23.97 -18.98
C GLU A 265 -18.97 24.33 -17.51
N GLU A 266 -19.57 25.43 -17.06
CA GLU A 266 -19.53 25.85 -15.66
C GLU A 266 -20.32 24.83 -14.81
N GLY A 267 -19.61 24.00 -14.05
CA GLY A 267 -20.17 22.86 -13.31
C GLY A 267 -19.72 21.48 -13.80
N ASP A 268 -18.90 21.41 -14.86
CA ASP A 268 -18.29 20.14 -15.30
C ASP A 268 -17.17 19.66 -14.37
N VAL A 269 -16.56 20.57 -13.62
CA VAL A 269 -15.50 20.26 -12.64
C VAL A 269 -16.06 20.35 -11.22
N ASN A 270 -16.18 19.22 -10.54
CA ASN A 270 -16.65 19.12 -9.17
C ASN A 270 -15.47 18.95 -8.21
N PHE A 271 -15.38 19.82 -7.20
CA PHE A 271 -14.37 19.74 -6.15
C PHE A 271 -15.02 19.18 -4.88
N ILE A 272 -14.56 18.00 -4.45
CA ILE A 272 -14.83 17.44 -3.13
C ILE A 272 -13.60 17.71 -2.27
N GLU A 273 -13.72 18.66 -1.34
CA GLU A 273 -12.65 19.11 -0.45
C GLU A 273 -13.09 18.88 0.98
N ILE A 274 -12.62 17.78 1.58
CA ILE A 274 -12.99 17.36 2.94
C ILE A 274 -11.71 16.89 3.63
N ASP A 275 -11.28 17.58 4.68
CA ASP A 275 -10.07 17.20 5.41
C ASP A 275 -10.29 15.90 6.21
N LEU A 276 -9.65 14.83 5.75
CA LEU A 276 -9.69 13.51 6.37
C LEU A 276 -8.38 13.16 7.10
N GLN A 277 -7.43 14.10 7.16
CA GLN A 277 -6.04 13.79 7.49
C GLN A 277 -5.65 14.05 8.96
N ASN A 278 -6.59 14.44 9.81
CA ASN A 278 -6.34 14.74 11.23
C ASN A 278 -5.72 13.55 12.01
N ASN A 279 -6.31 12.36 11.90
CA ASN A 279 -5.75 11.10 12.43
C ASN A 279 -5.01 10.27 11.34
N VAL A 280 -5.09 10.83 10.13
CA VAL A 280 -4.61 10.50 8.79
C VAL A 280 -3.29 11.08 8.28
N PRO A 281 -2.23 11.35 9.08
CA PRO A 281 -1.19 12.30 8.66
C PRO A 281 -0.52 11.88 7.35
N ASN A 282 -0.40 12.84 6.42
CA ASN A 282 0.08 12.60 5.04
C ASN A 282 -0.64 11.42 4.36
N GLY A 283 -1.92 11.23 4.65
CA GLY A 283 -2.79 10.17 4.15
C GLY A 283 -3.36 10.42 2.75
N CYS A 284 -3.00 11.51 2.10
CA CYS A 284 -3.48 11.88 0.77
C CYS A 284 -3.34 10.76 -0.27
N GLY A 285 -2.18 10.08 -0.33
CA GLY A 285 -1.96 8.91 -1.21
C GLY A 285 -2.80 7.69 -0.82
N LEU A 286 -3.09 7.49 0.48
CA LEU A 286 -3.97 6.41 0.95
C LEU A 286 -5.39 6.63 0.49
N PHE A 287 -5.89 7.86 0.59
CA PHE A 287 -7.24 8.18 0.15
C PHE A 287 -7.37 8.15 -1.37
N CYS A 288 -6.30 8.46 -2.13
CA CYS A 288 -6.27 8.22 -3.58
C CYS A 288 -6.42 6.73 -3.91
N PHE A 289 -5.66 5.87 -3.22
CA PHE A 289 -5.76 4.42 -3.38
C PHE A 289 -7.15 3.89 -2.97
N GLN A 290 -7.71 4.39 -1.87
CA GLN A 290 -9.04 4.02 -1.40
C GLN A 290 -10.16 4.49 -2.33
N ALA A 291 -10.09 5.71 -2.85
CA ALA A 291 -11.05 6.22 -3.84
C ALA A 291 -11.08 5.32 -5.07
N LEU A 292 -9.91 4.89 -5.53
CA LEU A 292 -9.77 3.95 -6.63
C LEU A 292 -10.40 2.59 -6.33
N GLN A 293 -10.28 2.06 -5.09
CA GLN A 293 -10.96 0.84 -4.64
C GLN A 293 -12.48 0.96 -4.62
N LEU A 294 -12.99 2.11 -4.18
CA LEU A 294 -14.43 2.33 -4.11
C LEU A 294 -15.02 2.41 -5.52
N LEU A 295 -14.36 3.14 -6.42
CA LEU A 295 -14.83 3.33 -7.80
C LEU A 295 -14.73 2.06 -8.64
N SER A 296 -13.77 1.18 -8.37
CA SER A 296 -13.72 -0.13 -9.02
C SER A 296 -14.84 -1.07 -8.58
N ALA A 297 -15.30 -0.97 -7.34
CA ALA A 297 -16.34 -1.84 -6.78
C ALA A 297 -17.78 -1.36 -7.05
N THR A 298 -17.98 -0.07 -7.33
CA THR A 298 -19.33 0.55 -7.36
C THR A 298 -19.99 0.63 -8.74
N GLY A 299 -19.30 0.20 -9.81
CA GLY A 299 -19.90 0.06 -11.14
C GLY A 299 -20.39 1.38 -11.74
N GLN A 300 -21.70 1.51 -12.00
CA GLN A 300 -22.33 2.65 -12.68
C GLN A 300 -22.82 3.76 -11.72
N ASN A 301 -22.49 3.68 -10.44
CA ASN A 301 -22.86 4.72 -9.47
C ASN A 301 -22.14 6.04 -9.78
N ASP A 302 -22.76 7.18 -9.42
CA ASP A 302 -22.14 8.49 -9.56
C ASP A 302 -20.87 8.59 -8.68
N PRO A 303 -19.67 8.75 -9.28
CA PRO A 303 -18.42 8.86 -8.55
C PRO A 303 -18.41 9.97 -7.50
N VAL A 304 -19.13 11.07 -7.76
CA VAL A 304 -19.22 12.21 -6.84
C VAL A 304 -19.94 11.80 -5.55
N ALA A 305 -21.08 11.12 -5.67
CA ALA A 305 -21.85 10.66 -4.54
C ALA A 305 -21.07 9.61 -3.72
N VAL A 306 -20.43 8.66 -4.40
CA VAL A 306 -19.64 7.59 -3.76
C VAL A 306 -18.52 8.16 -2.90
N LEU A 307 -17.70 9.08 -3.44
CA LEU A 307 -16.56 9.63 -2.69
C LEU A 307 -17.01 10.60 -1.59
N ARG A 308 -18.08 11.37 -1.81
CA ARG A 308 -18.63 12.26 -0.78
C ARG A 308 -19.20 11.47 0.40
N GLU A 309 -20.01 10.45 0.13
CA GLU A 309 -20.57 9.59 1.18
C GLU A 309 -19.46 8.88 1.96
N TYR A 310 -18.44 8.36 1.27
CA TYR A 310 -17.28 7.79 1.92
C TYR A 310 -16.60 8.77 2.88
N SER A 311 -16.30 10.00 2.43
CA SER A 311 -15.68 11.03 3.27
C SER A 311 -16.52 11.38 4.49
N GLU A 312 -17.83 11.56 4.32
CA GLU A 312 -18.75 11.87 5.42
C GLU A 312 -18.83 10.73 6.44
N ASN A 313 -18.82 9.48 5.97
CA ASN A 313 -18.80 8.31 6.84
C ASN A 313 -17.45 8.14 7.54
N PHE A 314 -16.33 8.41 6.84
CA PHE A 314 -14.98 8.34 7.42
C PHE A 314 -14.81 9.30 8.61
N LEU A 315 -15.37 10.51 8.51
CA LEU A 315 -15.34 11.49 9.60
C LEU A 315 -16.12 11.05 10.85
N ARG A 316 -17.04 10.09 10.73
CA ARG A 316 -17.82 9.53 11.86
C ARG A 316 -17.11 8.38 12.55
N LEU A 317 -16.04 7.83 11.95
CA LEU A 317 -15.24 6.77 12.54
C LEU A 317 -14.50 7.27 13.78
N SER A 318 -14.23 6.36 14.71
CA SER A 318 -13.41 6.64 15.88
C SER A 318 -11.95 6.93 15.49
N VAL A 319 -11.19 7.55 16.40
CA VAL A 319 -9.75 7.79 16.18
C VAL A 319 -9.00 6.48 15.95
N GLU A 320 -9.39 5.43 16.68
CA GLU A 320 -8.82 4.08 16.55
C GLU A 320 -9.09 3.49 15.17
N GLU A 321 -10.32 3.61 14.67
CA GLU A 321 -10.69 3.12 13.32
C GLU A 321 -9.95 3.88 12.22
N GLN A 322 -9.80 5.21 12.35
CA GLN A 322 -9.02 6.01 11.39
C GLN A 322 -7.52 5.69 11.44
N THR A 323 -6.98 5.44 12.64
CA THR A 323 -5.58 5.02 12.81
C THR A 323 -5.33 3.60 12.28
N LEU A 324 -6.32 2.72 12.41
CA LEU A 324 -6.28 1.39 11.80
C LEU A 324 -6.29 1.50 10.28
N PHE A 325 -7.18 2.32 9.70
CA PHE A 325 -7.20 2.61 8.25
C PHE A 325 -5.84 3.12 7.77
N ASN A 326 -5.22 4.06 8.51
CA ASN A 326 -3.89 4.58 8.21
C ASN A 326 -2.87 3.43 8.07
N THR A 327 -2.80 2.59 9.11
CA THR A 327 -1.81 1.53 9.22
C THR A 327 -2.01 0.46 8.17
N GLU A 328 -3.23 -0.05 8.04
CA GLU A 328 -3.57 -1.11 7.09
C GLU A 328 -3.38 -0.67 5.64
N THR A 329 -3.83 0.53 5.29
CA THR A 329 -3.76 1.01 3.90
C THR A 329 -2.31 1.22 3.47
N ARG A 330 -1.44 1.73 4.34
CA ARG A 330 0.02 1.81 4.08
C ARG A 330 0.62 0.44 3.81
N ARG A 331 0.26 -0.58 4.61
CA ARG A 331 0.71 -1.97 4.40
C ARG A 331 0.22 -2.52 3.05
N LYS A 332 -1.06 -2.30 2.71
CA LYS A 332 -1.68 -2.74 1.45
C LYS A 332 -1.04 -2.10 0.22
N ILE A 333 -0.75 -0.80 0.28
CA ILE A 333 -0.07 -0.06 -0.80
C ILE A 333 1.35 -0.61 -0.99
N HIS A 334 2.11 -0.72 0.10
CA HIS A 334 3.52 -1.11 0.00
C HIS A 334 3.72 -2.55 -0.51
N GLU A 335 2.74 -3.44 -0.31
CA GLU A 335 2.81 -4.82 -0.81
C GLU A 335 3.12 -4.89 -2.31
N TYR A 336 2.62 -3.94 -3.11
CA TYR A 336 2.86 -3.90 -4.56
C TYR A 336 4.30 -3.50 -4.92
N SER A 337 5.09 -3.04 -3.97
CA SER A 337 6.53 -2.81 -4.11
C SER A 337 7.38 -3.97 -3.60
N LEU A 338 6.77 -5.02 -3.03
CA LEU A 338 7.46 -6.19 -2.51
C LEU A 338 7.53 -7.31 -3.56
N THR A 339 8.64 -8.04 -3.58
CA THR A 339 8.83 -9.22 -4.41
C THR A 339 7.98 -10.40 -3.89
N SER A 340 7.43 -11.18 -4.81
CA SER A 340 6.76 -12.45 -4.53
C SER A 340 7.70 -13.45 -3.89
#